data_AF-A0A7X6X0A3-F1
#
_entry.id   AF-A0A7X6X0A3-F1
#
_cell.length_a   1.000
_cell.length_b   1.000
_cell.length_c   1.000
_cell.angle_alpha   90.00
_cell.angle_beta   90.00
_cell.angle_gamma   90.00
#
_symmetry.space_group_name_H-M   'P 1'
#
loop_
_entity.id
_entity.type
_entity.pdbx_description
1 polymer ?
#
loop_
_entity_poly.entity_id
_entity_poly.type
_entity_poly.pdbx_seq_one_letter_code
_entity_poly.pdbx_strand_id
1 'polypeptide(L)'
;MATRSRRQSGITPDPATGGWKIDTQYRGKRVRKRGFPDYRSAEDFLIRQKLAIDQAGAQGTPGAPGPVAMTLEEAATKYLEQKEERGMPSAETDAYLLDPMVQMLGSLTLEEICSDTVAPFIAARRNDGIKNKSINNALSCLNRICTLAHTKWRHKGTAQPVLAVPMSIDLLDLNDQRPPRPITWSEQRTLFEHLPAHLASMALFTLNTGVRKNVVCQLRWQWEVPVKLRPGLTVSVFVVPREYVKGRKRERVLICNSVAQEVINAQRGRHAERVFTYYKPVKASSGKTPKYLPVGDMNNTAWQRAREAAGLDDLHVHDLRHTVGMRLRHAGVLERTQDEILWHSRKDMTAHYAVAQIREVFEALELIKEEGLGGETLNLLAIVRRAQIAAVPKNHPQITHTQRKTA
;
A
#
# COMPACT_ATOMS: atom_id res chain seq x y z
N MET A 1 21.62 40.29 5.04
CA MET A 1 20.80 40.68 6.21
C MET A 1 20.64 39.46 7.09
N ALA A 2 21.30 39.46 8.26
CA ALA A 2 21.43 38.28 9.12
C ALA A 2 20.17 38.06 9.98
N THR A 3 19.63 36.85 9.93
CA THR A 3 18.51 36.34 10.73
C THR A 3 18.86 36.45 12.22
N ARG A 4 18.17 37.33 12.96
CA ARG A 4 18.28 37.40 14.43
C ARG A 4 17.71 36.10 15.02
N SER A 5 18.60 35.18 15.38
CA SER A 5 18.29 34.03 16.24
C SER A 5 17.57 34.52 17.50
N ARG A 6 16.41 33.91 17.80
CA ARG A 6 15.57 34.23 18.96
C ARG A 6 16.32 33.77 20.21
N ARG A 7 17.04 34.70 20.86
CA ARG A 7 17.75 34.43 22.11
C ARG A 7 16.76 34.01 23.21
N GLN A 8 17.02 32.88 23.85
CA GLN A 8 16.34 32.37 25.02
C GLN A 8 16.32 33.41 26.16
N SER A 9 15.15 33.65 26.77
CA SER A 9 14.97 34.66 27.81
C SER A 9 15.69 34.28 29.12
N GLY A 10 16.21 35.29 29.83
CA GLY A 10 16.90 35.10 31.11
C GLY A 10 18.41 34.91 31.04
N ILE A 11 19.01 34.93 29.84
CA ILE A 11 20.47 34.93 29.63
C ILE A 11 20.90 36.35 29.24
N THR A 12 21.81 36.95 30.02
CA THR A 12 22.29 38.33 29.81
C THR A 12 23.81 38.43 29.97
N PRO A 13 24.48 39.43 29.38
CA PRO A 13 25.90 39.68 29.64
C PRO A 13 26.14 40.06 31.11
N ASP A 14 27.26 39.61 31.69
CA ASP A 14 27.69 39.98 33.05
C ASP A 14 28.79 41.05 33.01
N PRO A 15 28.47 42.32 33.28
CA PRO A 15 29.45 43.42 33.22
C PRO A 15 30.55 43.33 34.29
N ALA A 16 30.38 42.50 35.33
CA ALA A 16 31.38 42.36 36.39
C ALA A 16 32.52 41.37 36.05
N THR A 17 32.29 40.43 35.13
CA THR A 17 33.26 39.36 34.82
C THR A 17 33.55 39.22 33.32
N GLY A 18 32.96 40.06 32.47
CA GLY A 18 33.13 40.02 31.01
C GLY A 18 32.49 38.80 30.31
N GLY A 19 31.72 37.98 31.04
CA GLY A 19 31.10 36.75 30.54
C GLY A 19 29.57 36.84 30.43
N TRP A 20 28.89 35.70 30.49
CA TRP A 20 27.43 35.59 30.49
C TRP A 20 26.89 35.10 31.84
N LYS A 21 25.67 35.54 32.16
CA LYS A 21 24.92 35.14 33.35
C LYS A 21 23.50 34.73 33.02
N ILE A 22 22.95 33.90 33.88
CA ILE A 22 21.58 33.39 33.84
C ILE A 22 20.89 33.86 35.11
N ASP A 23 19.71 34.46 34.96
CA ASP A 23 18.79 34.73 36.07
C ASP A 23 17.35 34.66 35.54
N THR A 24 16.68 33.53 35.80
CA THR A 24 15.31 33.30 35.34
C THR A 24 14.55 32.42 36.32
N GLN A 25 13.22 32.46 36.25
CA GLN A 25 12.35 31.52 36.95
C GLN A 25 11.75 30.52 35.96
N TYR A 26 11.76 29.25 36.35
CA TYR A 26 11.16 28.16 35.59
C TYR A 26 10.41 27.23 36.53
N ARG A 27 9.10 27.04 36.29
CA ARG A 27 8.18 26.23 37.13
C ARG A 27 8.31 26.54 38.64
N GLY A 28 8.33 27.83 38.98
CA GLY A 28 8.42 28.31 40.37
C GLY A 28 9.81 28.21 41.01
N LYS A 29 10.80 27.59 40.35
CA LYS A 29 12.19 27.52 40.81
C LYS A 29 13.06 28.54 40.08
N ARG A 30 13.89 29.28 40.83
CA ARG A 30 14.82 30.27 40.27
C ARG A 30 16.14 29.60 39.88
N VAL A 31 16.58 29.79 38.64
CA VAL A 31 17.89 29.34 38.14
C VAL A 31 18.78 30.56 37.99
N ARG A 32 19.84 30.63 38.81
CA ARG A 32 20.81 31.74 38.78
C ARG A 32 22.25 31.21 38.77
N LYS A 33 23.03 31.61 37.77
CA LYS A 33 24.46 31.27 37.66
C LYS A 33 25.21 32.31 36.82
N ARG A 34 26.47 32.57 37.15
CA ARG A 34 27.37 33.54 36.47
C ARG A 34 28.66 32.84 36.04
N GLY A 35 29.44 33.50 35.19
CA GLY A 35 30.79 33.05 34.80
C GLY A 35 30.84 32.14 33.57
N PHE A 36 29.86 32.24 32.67
CA PHE A 36 29.92 31.50 31.40
C PHE A 36 30.78 32.26 30.37
N PRO A 37 31.66 31.58 29.61
CA PRO A 37 32.52 32.22 28.62
C PRO A 37 31.75 32.71 27.39
N ASP A 38 30.62 32.07 27.05
CA ASP A 38 29.80 32.39 25.88
C ASP A 38 28.29 32.10 26.10
N TYR A 39 27.46 32.58 25.17
CA TYR A 39 26.00 32.44 25.23
C TYR A 39 25.53 30.99 25.15
N ARG A 40 26.16 30.17 24.29
CA ARG A 40 25.76 28.78 24.04
C ARG A 40 26.02 27.92 25.26
N SER A 41 27.16 28.13 25.94
CA SER A 41 27.49 27.50 27.22
C SER A 41 26.45 27.83 28.31
N ALA A 42 25.93 29.06 28.33
CA ALA A 42 24.86 29.46 29.24
C ALA A 42 23.50 28.85 28.84
N GLU A 43 23.21 28.74 27.55
CA GLU A 43 21.99 28.12 27.01
C GLU A 43 21.93 26.61 27.31
N ASP A 44 23.01 25.88 27.04
CA ASP A 44 23.14 24.45 27.34
C ASP A 44 23.02 24.15 28.84
N PHE A 45 23.55 25.03 29.69
CA PHE A 45 23.35 24.92 31.14
C PHE A 45 21.89 25.16 31.53
N LEU A 46 21.24 26.17 30.95
CA LEU A 46 19.84 26.48 31.23
C LEU A 46 18.90 25.35 30.77
N ILE A 47 19.15 24.75 29.60
CA ILE A 47 18.40 23.59 29.10
C ILE A 47 18.53 22.40 30.06
N ARG A 48 19.76 22.05 30.47
CA ARG A 48 20.00 20.96 31.43
C ARG A 48 19.33 21.21 32.78
N GLN A 49 19.33 22.45 33.27
CA GLN A 49 18.67 22.80 34.53
C GLN A 49 17.14 22.74 34.44
N LYS A 50 16.55 23.14 33.30
CA LYS A 50 15.10 22.98 33.07
C LYS A 50 14.70 21.50 33.05
N LEU A 51 15.44 20.67 32.31
CA LEU A 51 15.30 19.21 32.31
C LEU A 51 15.41 18.61 33.72
N ALA A 52 16.39 19.04 34.51
CA ALA A 52 16.55 18.57 35.90
C ALA A 52 15.39 19.03 36.80
N ILE A 53 14.88 20.25 36.62
CA ILE A 53 13.70 20.75 37.35
C ILE A 53 12.45 19.93 36.96
N ASP A 54 12.32 19.56 35.69
CA ASP A 54 11.23 18.72 35.19
C ASP A 54 11.30 17.30 35.77
N GLN A 55 12.49 16.71 35.80
CA GLN A 55 12.73 15.39 36.41
C GLN A 55 12.54 15.41 37.94
N ALA A 56 12.98 16.47 38.62
CA ALA A 56 12.80 16.62 40.06
C ALA A 56 11.33 16.90 40.44
N GLY A 57 10.55 17.53 39.55
CA GLY A 57 9.10 17.66 39.69
C GLY A 57 8.36 16.32 39.59
N ALA A 58 8.96 15.32 38.93
CA ALA A 58 8.41 13.98 38.77
C ALA A 58 8.68 13.04 39.98
N GLN A 59 9.48 13.45 40.96
CA GLN A 59 9.88 12.60 42.11
C GLN A 59 9.29 13.02 43.48
N GLY A 60 8.22 13.83 43.50
CA GLY A 60 7.53 14.21 44.74
C GLY A 60 6.34 13.31 45.10
N THR A 61 6.48 12.53 46.18
CA THR A 61 5.44 11.72 46.92
C THR A 61 4.82 10.51 46.20
N PRO A 62 4.70 9.32 46.86
CA PRO A 62 4.10 8.12 46.28
C PRO A 62 2.56 8.20 46.27
N GLY A 63 2.03 9.04 45.37
CA GLY A 63 0.73 8.85 44.75
C GLY A 63 0.96 8.35 43.33
N ALA A 64 0.06 7.52 42.79
CA ALA A 64 0.19 6.87 41.48
C ALA A 64 0.83 7.80 40.41
N PRO A 65 1.84 7.34 39.65
CA PRO A 65 2.52 8.17 38.66
C PRO A 65 1.48 8.78 37.72
N GLY A 66 1.54 10.11 37.56
CA GLY A 66 0.73 10.83 36.59
C GLY A 66 0.96 10.27 35.17
N PRO A 67 0.04 10.54 34.22
CA PRO A 67 0.11 9.99 32.87
C PRO A 67 1.45 10.36 32.20
N VAL A 68 2.26 9.34 31.90
CA VAL A 68 3.51 9.49 31.13
C VAL A 68 3.13 9.73 29.67
N ALA A 69 3.65 10.80 29.07
CA ALA A 69 3.47 11.12 27.66
C ALA A 69 4.09 10.01 26.80
N MET A 70 3.33 9.52 25.81
CA MET A 70 3.76 8.44 24.93
C MET A 70 4.48 9.02 23.72
N THR A 71 5.64 8.47 23.38
CA THR A 71 6.39 8.88 22.19
C THR A 71 5.81 8.27 20.92
N LEU A 72 6.14 8.83 19.75
CA LEU A 72 5.76 8.26 18.46
C LEU A 72 6.34 6.86 18.26
N GLU A 73 7.57 6.61 18.72
CA GLU A 73 8.19 5.29 18.66
C GLU A 73 7.40 4.25 19.48
N GLU A 74 7.09 4.56 20.74
CA GLU A 74 6.28 3.69 21.60
C GLU A 74 4.88 3.45 21.02
N ALA A 75 4.28 4.49 20.47
CA ALA A 75 2.97 4.42 19.85
C ALA A 75 2.97 3.58 18.56
N ALA A 76 4.01 3.71 17.73
CA ALA A 76 4.19 2.92 16.52
C ALA A 76 4.39 1.44 16.86
N THR A 77 5.25 1.12 17.83
CA THR A 77 5.47 -0.25 18.32
C THR A 77 4.16 -0.87 18.80
N LYS A 78 3.44 -0.18 19.70
CA LYS A 78 2.14 -0.65 20.19
C LYS A 78 1.11 -0.84 19.08
N TYR A 79 1.10 0.04 18.08
CA TYR A 79 0.19 -0.08 16.92
C TYR A 79 0.50 -1.32 16.07
N LEU A 80 1.78 -1.61 15.84
CA LEU A 80 2.23 -2.77 15.07
C LEU A 80 1.95 -4.08 15.83
N GLU A 81 2.26 -4.15 17.12
CA GLU A 81 1.92 -5.29 17.99
C GLU A 81 0.41 -5.60 17.94
N GLN A 82 -0.45 -4.58 18.10
CA GLN A 82 -1.91 -4.75 18.01
C GLN A 82 -2.36 -5.26 16.64
N LYS A 83 -1.63 -4.95 15.57
CA LYS A 83 -1.94 -5.45 14.22
C LYS A 83 -1.47 -6.88 14.03
N GLU A 84 -0.31 -7.25 14.57
CA GLU A 84 0.23 -8.61 14.56
C GLU A 84 -0.64 -9.56 15.37
N GLU A 85 -1.04 -9.17 16.59
CA GLU A 85 -1.98 -9.92 17.43
C GLU A 85 -3.31 -10.21 16.71
N ARG A 86 -3.75 -9.28 15.86
CA ARG A 86 -4.96 -9.42 15.03
C ARG A 86 -4.73 -10.16 13.72
N GLY A 87 -3.50 -10.62 13.45
CA GLY A 87 -3.13 -11.30 12.21
C GLY A 87 -3.31 -10.44 10.95
N MET A 88 -3.14 -9.12 11.06
CA MET A 88 -3.36 -8.19 9.97
C MET A 88 -2.20 -8.25 8.96
N PRO A 89 -2.44 -8.60 7.68
CA PRO A 89 -1.36 -8.75 6.69
C PRO A 89 -0.69 -7.43 6.31
N SER A 90 -1.25 -6.29 6.69
CA SER A 90 -0.61 -4.99 6.50
C SER A 90 0.36 -4.61 7.63
N ALA A 91 0.56 -5.42 8.65
CA ALA A 91 1.51 -5.11 9.73
C ALA A 91 2.94 -4.87 9.19
N GLU A 92 3.45 -5.78 8.36
CA GLU A 92 4.78 -5.67 7.75
C GLU A 92 4.91 -4.42 6.84
N THR A 93 3.89 -4.16 6.02
CA THR A 93 3.87 -2.96 5.16
C THR A 93 3.82 -1.67 5.98
N ASP A 94 3.01 -1.63 7.03
CA ASP A 94 2.92 -0.47 7.91
C ASP A 94 4.23 -0.25 8.68
N ALA A 95 4.90 -1.32 9.12
CA ALA A 95 6.21 -1.24 9.76
C ALA A 95 7.25 -0.60 8.82
N TYR A 96 7.32 -1.06 7.57
CA TYR A 96 8.18 -0.45 6.55
C TYR A 96 7.84 1.02 6.28
N LEU A 97 6.55 1.39 6.29
CA LEU A 97 6.12 2.78 6.08
C LEU A 97 6.42 3.69 7.27
N LEU A 98 6.35 3.16 8.49
CA LEU A 98 6.58 3.89 9.73
C LEU A 98 8.06 4.01 10.07
N ASP A 99 8.91 3.07 9.66
CA ASP A 99 10.34 3.05 10.02
C ASP A 99 11.07 4.39 9.72
N PRO A 100 11.00 4.97 8.50
CA PRO A 100 11.62 6.28 8.25
C PRO A 100 11.01 7.41 9.07
N MET A 101 9.73 7.30 9.43
CA MET A 101 9.04 8.30 10.25
C MET A 101 9.50 8.22 11.71
N VAL A 102 9.64 7.01 12.26
CA VAL A 102 10.14 6.78 13.62
C VAL A 102 11.61 7.19 13.72
N GLN A 103 12.44 6.92 12.71
CA GLN A 103 13.84 7.37 12.71
C GLN A 103 13.99 8.89 12.80
N MET A 104 13.06 9.66 12.20
CA MET A 104 13.11 11.12 12.21
C MET A 104 12.36 11.76 13.38
N LEU A 105 11.22 11.19 13.77
CA LEU A 105 10.23 11.82 14.66
C LEU A 105 9.92 10.97 15.90
N GLY A 106 10.56 9.81 16.07
CA GLY A 106 10.23 8.81 17.08
C GLY A 106 10.32 9.31 18.52
N SER A 107 11.23 10.26 18.79
CA SER A 107 11.41 10.87 20.10
C SER A 107 10.35 11.91 20.48
N LEU A 108 9.56 12.40 19.51
CA LEU A 108 8.49 13.36 19.78
C LEU A 108 7.34 12.66 20.52
N THR A 109 6.72 13.37 21.47
CA THR A 109 5.47 12.89 22.07
C THR A 109 4.31 13.04 21.10
N LEU A 110 3.25 12.25 21.27
CA LEU A 110 2.07 12.35 20.41
C LEU A 110 1.41 13.75 20.45
N GLU A 111 1.58 14.52 21.54
CA GLU A 111 1.12 15.90 21.66
C GLU A 111 1.96 16.91 20.86
N GLU A 112 3.22 16.57 20.58
CA GLU A 112 4.16 17.41 19.81
C GLU A 112 4.04 17.18 18.29
N ILE A 113 3.38 16.09 17.88
CA ILE A 113 3.08 15.87 16.46
C ILE A 113 2.16 17.01 15.98
N CYS A 114 2.42 17.56 14.80
CA CYS A 114 1.55 18.52 14.12
C CYS A 114 2.03 18.67 12.68
N SER A 115 1.33 19.47 11.87
CA SER A 115 1.75 19.73 10.49
C SER A 115 3.18 20.27 10.41
N ASP A 116 3.59 21.13 11.34
CA ASP A 116 4.93 21.73 11.36
C ASP A 116 6.02 20.72 11.71
N THR A 117 5.79 19.82 12.67
CA THR A 117 6.77 18.80 13.06
C THR A 117 6.85 17.65 12.06
N VAL A 118 5.79 17.40 11.29
CA VAL A 118 5.76 16.39 10.21
C VAL A 118 6.29 16.93 8.87
N ALA A 119 6.28 18.24 8.65
CA ALA A 119 6.76 18.85 7.40
C ALA A 119 8.20 18.45 6.99
N PRO A 120 9.20 18.37 7.91
CA PRO A 120 10.54 17.89 7.57
C PRO A 120 10.55 16.46 7.04
N PHE A 121 9.73 15.57 7.59
CA PHE A 121 9.58 14.20 7.10
C PHE A 121 9.04 14.19 5.66
N ILE A 122 7.98 14.96 5.39
CA ILE A 122 7.41 15.07 4.04
C ILE A 122 8.44 15.60 3.04
N ALA A 123 9.20 16.63 3.42
CA ALA A 123 10.24 17.21 2.59
C ALA A 123 11.36 16.21 2.28
N ALA A 124 11.84 15.47 3.29
CA ALA A 124 12.85 14.44 3.13
C ALA A 124 12.38 13.34 2.17
N ARG A 125 11.16 12.81 2.35
CA ARG A 125 10.61 11.77 1.47
C ARG A 125 10.43 12.25 0.03
N ARG A 126 10.06 13.51 -0.17
CA ARG A 126 10.01 14.11 -1.53
C ARG A 126 11.40 14.23 -2.15
N ASN A 127 12.40 14.62 -1.37
CA ASN A 127 13.79 14.69 -1.83
C ASN A 127 14.34 13.30 -2.23
N ASP A 128 13.88 12.24 -1.55
CA ASP A 128 14.16 10.84 -1.90
C ASP A 128 13.41 10.37 -3.16
N GLY A 129 12.61 11.23 -3.82
CA GLY A 129 11.82 10.89 -5.00
C GLY A 129 10.58 10.04 -4.71
N ILE A 130 10.13 9.97 -3.45
CA ILE A 130 8.97 9.16 -3.06
C ILE A 130 7.68 9.90 -3.42
N LYS A 131 6.77 9.19 -4.11
CA LYS A 131 5.48 9.74 -4.54
C LYS A 131 4.56 10.07 -3.37
N ASN A 132 3.73 11.11 -3.54
CA ASN A 132 2.75 11.55 -2.54
C ASN A 132 1.87 10.41 -2.02
N LYS A 133 1.48 9.45 -2.87
CA LYS A 133 0.68 8.29 -2.43
C LYS A 133 1.37 7.46 -1.36
N SER A 134 2.66 7.20 -1.52
CA SER A 134 3.44 6.41 -0.57
C SER A 134 3.66 7.18 0.73
N ILE A 135 3.92 8.49 0.63
CA ILE A 135 4.00 9.38 1.81
C ILE A 135 2.65 9.38 2.56
N ASN A 136 1.54 9.54 1.84
CA ASN A 136 0.19 9.50 2.42
C ASN A 136 -0.14 8.17 3.09
N ASN A 137 0.40 7.04 2.63
CA ASN A 137 0.20 5.77 3.32
C ASN A 137 0.88 5.78 4.71
N ALA A 138 2.08 6.37 4.83
CA ALA A 138 2.74 6.56 6.13
C ALA A 138 1.97 7.56 7.02
N LEU A 139 1.55 8.70 6.46
CA LEU A 139 0.72 9.68 7.18
C LEU A 139 -0.63 9.09 7.62
N SER A 140 -1.22 8.19 6.83
CA SER A 140 -2.44 7.47 7.20
C SER A 140 -2.21 6.53 8.40
N CYS A 141 -1.03 5.92 8.51
CA CYS A 141 -0.65 5.14 9.69
C CYS A 141 -0.53 6.05 10.92
N LEU A 142 0.14 7.20 10.79
CA LEU A 142 0.25 8.21 11.85
C LEU A 142 -1.13 8.69 12.32
N ASN A 143 -2.00 9.10 11.40
CA ASN A 143 -3.37 9.53 11.72
C ASN A 143 -4.14 8.40 12.41
N ARG A 144 -3.94 7.14 12.01
CA ARG A 144 -4.55 6.00 12.67
C ARG A 144 -4.03 5.80 14.10
N ILE A 145 -2.73 5.98 14.33
CA ILE A 145 -2.10 5.94 15.66
C ILE A 145 -2.71 7.05 16.54
N CYS A 146 -2.73 8.30 16.09
CA CYS A 146 -3.31 9.41 16.86
C CYS A 146 -4.81 9.18 17.17
N THR A 147 -5.56 8.64 16.20
CA THR A 147 -6.96 8.26 16.42
C THR A 147 -7.10 7.18 17.49
N LEU A 148 -6.23 6.17 17.49
CA LEU A 148 -6.24 5.11 18.52
C LEU A 148 -5.83 5.63 19.89
N ALA A 149 -4.80 6.48 19.95
CA ALA A 149 -4.33 7.13 21.17
C ALA A 149 -5.43 7.96 21.83
N HIS A 150 -6.22 8.66 21.01
CA HIS A 150 -7.36 9.44 21.46
C HIS A 150 -8.56 8.58 21.87
N THR A 151 -8.98 7.66 21.00
CA THR A 151 -10.29 6.98 21.18
C THR A 151 -10.21 5.71 22.01
N LYS A 152 -9.12 4.94 21.93
CA LYS A 152 -9.03 3.57 22.46
C LYS A 152 -7.95 3.37 23.51
N TRP A 153 -6.78 3.98 23.36
CA TRP A 153 -5.69 3.77 24.31
C TRP A 153 -5.88 4.64 25.55
N ARG A 154 -5.46 4.11 26.69
CA ARG A 154 -5.52 4.78 27.99
C ARG A 154 -4.16 4.73 28.65
N HIS A 155 -3.84 5.74 29.46
CA HIS A 155 -2.67 5.66 30.34
C HIS A 155 -2.88 4.53 31.35
N LYS A 156 -1.79 3.88 31.74
CA LYS A 156 -1.84 2.72 32.63
C LYS A 156 -2.47 3.12 33.96
N GLY A 157 -3.51 2.38 34.38
CA GLY A 157 -4.21 2.64 35.63
C GLY A 157 -5.18 3.82 35.62
N THR A 158 -5.47 4.42 34.47
CA THR A 158 -6.43 5.54 34.36
C THR A 158 -7.44 5.35 33.24
N ALA A 159 -8.55 6.11 33.31
CA ALA A 159 -9.51 6.23 32.21
C ALA A 159 -9.17 7.37 31.22
N GLN A 160 -8.04 8.05 31.41
CA GLN A 160 -7.63 9.18 30.57
C GLN A 160 -7.06 8.67 29.24
N PRO A 161 -7.45 9.26 28.10
CA PRO A 161 -6.89 8.91 26.79
C PRO A 161 -5.40 9.24 26.74
N VAL A 162 -4.65 8.47 25.95
CA VAL A 162 -3.21 8.73 25.72
C VAL A 162 -3.01 10.05 24.97
N LEU A 163 -3.96 10.42 24.11
CA LEU A 163 -3.96 11.71 23.42
C LEU A 163 -5.28 12.44 23.69
N ALA A 164 -5.21 13.57 24.40
CA ALA A 164 -6.41 14.30 24.81
C ALA A 164 -7.17 14.91 23.62
N VAL A 165 -6.45 15.47 22.64
CA VAL A 165 -7.03 16.15 21.48
C VAL A 165 -6.78 15.33 20.22
N PRO A 166 -7.81 15.03 19.41
CA PRO A 166 -7.60 14.30 18.17
C PRO A 166 -6.73 15.13 17.24
N MET A 167 -5.72 14.50 16.68
CA MET A 167 -4.81 15.11 15.72
C MET A 167 -4.91 14.39 14.39
N SER A 168 -4.96 15.17 13.32
CA SER A 168 -4.99 14.69 11.95
C SER A 168 -4.05 15.53 11.10
N ILE A 169 -3.10 14.87 10.46
CA ILE A 169 -2.22 15.46 9.46
C ILE A 169 -2.92 15.38 8.10
N ASP A 170 -2.95 16.50 7.39
CA ASP A 170 -3.52 16.56 6.06
C ASP A 170 -2.72 15.67 5.09
N LEU A 171 -3.46 14.96 4.25
CA LEU A 171 -2.86 14.15 3.21
C LEU A 171 -2.52 15.02 2.00
N LEU A 172 -1.42 14.67 1.34
CA LEU A 172 -0.94 15.35 0.15
C LEU A 172 -1.85 15.08 -1.04
N ASP A 173 -1.98 16.05 -1.94
CA ASP A 173 -2.73 15.88 -3.18
C ASP A 173 -2.19 14.75 -4.05
N LEU A 174 -3.10 13.99 -4.64
CA LEU A 174 -2.82 12.83 -5.47
C LEU A 174 -3.07 13.14 -6.96
N ASN A 175 -2.43 14.20 -7.46
CA ASN A 175 -2.61 14.68 -8.83
C ASN A 175 -1.84 13.83 -9.87
N ASP A 176 -0.94 12.95 -9.42
CA ASP A 176 -0.06 12.11 -10.24
C ASP A 176 -0.54 10.65 -10.35
N GLN A 177 -1.78 10.36 -9.93
CA GLN A 177 -2.29 9.00 -9.99
C GLN A 177 -2.44 8.54 -11.42
N ARG A 178 -1.83 7.39 -11.69
CA ARG A 178 -1.95 6.75 -12.98
C ARG A 178 -3.41 6.30 -13.20
N PRO A 179 -4.04 6.69 -14.33
CA PRO A 179 -5.38 6.21 -14.66
C PRO A 179 -5.37 4.70 -14.98
N PRO A 180 -6.51 4.02 -14.81
CA PRO A 180 -6.69 2.66 -15.33
C PRO A 180 -6.34 2.59 -16.82
N ARG A 181 -5.63 1.55 -17.25
CA ARG A 181 -5.25 1.36 -18.66
C ARG A 181 -5.77 0.04 -19.22
N PRO A 182 -7.09 -0.13 -19.45
CA PRO A 182 -7.61 -1.29 -20.18
C PRO A 182 -6.89 -1.52 -21.52
N ILE A 183 -6.75 -2.78 -21.91
CA ILE A 183 -6.17 -3.14 -23.20
C ILE A 183 -7.24 -3.36 -24.26
N THR A 184 -6.90 -3.08 -25.51
CA THR A 184 -7.74 -3.44 -26.66
C THR A 184 -7.59 -4.91 -27.04
N TRP A 185 -8.43 -5.40 -27.96
CA TRP A 185 -8.32 -6.77 -28.48
C TRP A 185 -7.05 -6.97 -29.30
N SER A 186 -6.65 -5.97 -30.09
CA SER A 186 -5.38 -5.96 -30.81
C SER A 186 -4.19 -5.98 -29.85
N GLU A 187 -4.16 -5.11 -28.83
CA GLU A 187 -3.11 -5.13 -27.80
C GLU A 187 -3.05 -6.48 -27.06
N GLN A 188 -4.20 -7.11 -26.80
CA GLN A 188 -4.25 -8.46 -26.22
C GLN A 188 -3.59 -9.49 -27.13
N ARG A 189 -3.88 -9.50 -28.44
CA ARG A 189 -3.27 -10.42 -29.40
C ARG A 189 -1.75 -10.26 -29.42
N THR A 190 -1.26 -9.03 -29.60
CA THR A 190 0.18 -8.73 -29.59
C THR A 190 0.85 -9.11 -28.28
N LEU A 191 0.24 -8.84 -27.13
CA LEU A 191 0.79 -9.25 -25.83
C LEU A 191 0.94 -10.77 -25.73
N PHE A 192 -0.05 -11.52 -26.20
CA PHE A 192 -0.09 -12.97 -26.07
C PHE A 192 0.95 -13.69 -26.94
N GLU A 193 1.37 -13.08 -28.05
CA GLU A 193 2.47 -13.57 -28.89
C GLU A 193 3.82 -13.58 -28.13
N HIS A 194 3.99 -12.69 -27.15
CA HIS A 194 5.22 -12.55 -26.38
C HIS A 194 5.17 -13.19 -24.98
N LEU A 195 3.98 -13.53 -24.47
CA LEU A 195 3.84 -14.14 -23.15
C LEU A 195 4.28 -15.62 -23.17
N PRO A 196 5.07 -16.08 -22.17
CA PRO A 196 5.29 -17.50 -22.02
C PRO A 196 3.98 -18.22 -21.67
N ALA A 197 3.82 -19.47 -22.11
CA ALA A 197 2.56 -20.21 -22.06
C ALA A 197 1.82 -20.19 -20.71
N HIS A 198 2.57 -20.27 -19.60
CA HIS A 198 1.99 -20.21 -18.25
C HIS A 198 1.41 -18.82 -17.92
N LEU A 199 2.09 -17.73 -18.28
CA LEU A 199 1.57 -16.37 -18.09
C LEU A 199 0.44 -16.04 -19.06
N ALA A 200 0.49 -16.53 -20.30
CA ALA A 200 -0.61 -16.41 -21.26
C ALA A 200 -1.90 -17.05 -20.71
N SER A 201 -1.77 -18.26 -20.14
CA SER A 201 -2.88 -18.96 -19.48
C SER A 201 -3.45 -18.14 -18.31
N MET A 202 -2.58 -17.61 -17.43
CA MET A 202 -3.00 -16.79 -16.29
C MET A 202 -3.63 -15.46 -16.71
N ALA A 203 -3.10 -14.80 -17.74
CA ALA A 203 -3.62 -13.56 -18.28
C ALA A 203 -5.00 -13.78 -18.91
N LEU A 204 -5.17 -14.86 -19.70
CA LEU A 204 -6.45 -15.21 -20.31
C LEU A 204 -7.52 -15.52 -19.26
N PHE A 205 -7.14 -16.28 -18.22
CA PHE A 205 -8.02 -16.55 -17.09
C PHE A 205 -8.43 -15.25 -16.38
N THR A 206 -7.49 -14.32 -16.17
CA THR A 206 -7.77 -13.01 -15.56
C THR A 206 -8.75 -12.21 -16.41
N LEU A 207 -8.57 -12.20 -17.73
CA LEU A 207 -9.43 -11.50 -18.69
C LEU A 207 -10.84 -12.10 -18.82
N ASN A 208 -11.05 -13.32 -18.33
CA ASN A 208 -12.33 -14.03 -18.39
C ASN A 208 -12.98 -14.23 -17.00
N THR A 209 -12.37 -13.71 -15.93
CA THR A 209 -12.89 -13.82 -14.56
C THR A 209 -12.84 -12.51 -13.78
N GLY A 210 -11.98 -11.56 -14.18
CA GLY A 210 -11.80 -10.27 -13.51
C GLY A 210 -11.16 -10.36 -12.12
N VAL A 211 -10.66 -11.53 -11.71
CA VAL A 211 -10.14 -11.72 -10.35
C VAL A 211 -8.77 -11.02 -10.17
N ARG A 212 -8.41 -10.70 -8.92
CA ARG A 212 -7.12 -10.07 -8.61
C ARG A 212 -5.95 -11.04 -8.83
N LYS A 213 -4.81 -10.53 -9.28
CA LYS A 213 -3.59 -11.31 -9.54
C LYS A 213 -3.20 -12.27 -8.40
N ASN A 214 -3.28 -11.81 -7.14
CA ASN A 214 -2.90 -12.63 -5.99
C ASN A 214 -3.81 -13.85 -5.86
N VAL A 215 -5.08 -13.75 -6.23
CA VAL A 215 -6.00 -14.89 -6.23
C VAL A 215 -5.64 -15.86 -7.35
N VAL A 216 -5.31 -15.36 -8.54
CA VAL A 216 -4.84 -16.20 -9.66
C VAL A 216 -3.59 -16.99 -9.27
N CYS A 217 -2.57 -16.32 -8.74
CA CYS A 217 -1.33 -16.97 -8.29
C CYS A 217 -1.57 -17.99 -7.18
N GLN A 218 -2.62 -17.80 -6.37
CA GLN A 218 -2.91 -18.64 -5.22
C GLN A 218 -4.04 -19.65 -5.49
N LEU A 219 -4.63 -19.69 -6.68
CA LEU A 219 -5.82 -20.49 -6.97
C LEU A 219 -5.55 -21.99 -6.76
N ARG A 220 -6.44 -22.66 -6.03
CA ARG A 220 -6.28 -24.07 -5.62
C ARG A 220 -7.41 -24.94 -6.15
N TRP A 221 -7.09 -26.19 -6.49
CA TRP A 221 -8.09 -27.18 -6.91
C TRP A 221 -9.11 -27.48 -5.81
N GLN A 222 -8.69 -27.50 -4.54
CA GLN A 222 -9.59 -27.75 -3.41
C GLN A 222 -10.70 -26.69 -3.23
N TRP A 223 -10.59 -25.54 -3.90
CA TRP A 223 -11.62 -24.50 -3.87
C TRP A 223 -12.68 -24.69 -4.96
N GLU A 224 -12.43 -25.60 -5.91
CA GLU A 224 -13.30 -25.86 -7.05
C GLU A 224 -14.56 -26.62 -6.60
N VAL A 225 -15.71 -26.11 -7.02
CA VAL A 225 -17.02 -26.71 -6.86
C VAL A 225 -17.68 -26.77 -8.24
N PRO A 226 -17.96 -27.96 -8.78
CA PRO A 226 -18.70 -28.08 -10.03
C PRO A 226 -20.17 -27.71 -9.78
N VAL A 227 -20.69 -26.78 -10.58
CA VAL A 227 -22.08 -26.30 -10.47
C VAL A 227 -22.81 -26.54 -11.78
N LYS A 228 -23.90 -27.29 -11.72
CA LYS A 228 -24.81 -27.49 -12.85
C LYS A 228 -25.68 -26.24 -13.03
N LEU A 229 -25.40 -25.42 -14.04
CA LEU A 229 -26.18 -24.21 -14.31
C LEU A 229 -27.50 -24.52 -15.01
N ARG A 230 -27.46 -25.44 -15.97
CA ARG A 230 -28.61 -25.91 -16.77
C ARG A 230 -28.31 -27.31 -17.33
N PRO A 231 -29.30 -28.03 -17.89
CA PRO A 231 -29.05 -29.32 -18.54
C PRO A 231 -27.92 -29.22 -19.56
N GLY A 232 -26.95 -30.14 -19.48
CA GLY A 232 -25.78 -30.16 -20.36
C GLY A 232 -24.66 -29.15 -20.05
N LEU A 233 -24.84 -28.26 -19.07
CA LEU A 233 -23.82 -27.26 -18.71
C LEU A 233 -23.49 -27.31 -17.21
N THR A 234 -22.31 -27.87 -16.91
CA THR A 234 -21.67 -27.81 -15.60
C THR A 234 -20.43 -26.94 -15.72
N VAL A 235 -20.29 -25.97 -14.82
CA VAL A 235 -19.15 -25.04 -14.81
C VAL A 235 -18.40 -25.14 -13.50
N SER A 236 -17.11 -24.85 -13.53
CA SER A 236 -16.28 -24.74 -12.35
C SER A 236 -16.52 -23.40 -11.67
N VAL A 237 -16.84 -23.46 -10.38
CA VAL A 237 -16.95 -22.31 -9.49
C VAL A 237 -15.90 -22.46 -8.40
N PHE A 238 -15.10 -21.44 -8.13
CA PHE A 238 -14.11 -21.48 -7.05
C PHE A 238 -14.60 -20.65 -5.86
N VAL A 239 -14.72 -21.31 -4.71
CA VAL A 239 -15.02 -20.65 -3.42
C VAL A 239 -13.70 -20.24 -2.79
N VAL A 240 -13.32 -18.98 -2.98
CA VAL A 240 -12.04 -18.43 -2.52
C VAL A 240 -12.15 -18.06 -1.04
N PRO A 241 -11.36 -18.70 -0.15
CA PRO A 241 -11.40 -18.43 1.28
C PRO A 241 -11.03 -16.98 1.61
N ARG A 242 -11.59 -16.46 2.71
CA ARG A 242 -11.46 -15.04 3.08
C ARG A 242 -10.00 -14.60 3.21
N GLU A 243 -9.08 -15.45 3.67
CA GLU A 243 -7.67 -15.13 3.88
C GLU A 243 -6.92 -14.79 2.57
N TYR A 244 -7.44 -15.23 1.41
CA TYR A 244 -6.92 -14.93 0.08
C TYR A 244 -7.66 -13.76 -0.60
N VAL A 245 -8.70 -13.21 0.04
CA VAL A 245 -9.47 -12.06 -0.46
C VAL A 245 -8.96 -10.78 0.18
N LYS A 246 -8.83 -9.70 -0.60
CA LYS A 246 -8.41 -8.38 -0.10
C LYS A 246 -9.33 -7.93 1.04
N GLY A 247 -8.73 -7.58 2.18
CA GLY A 247 -9.43 -7.14 3.38
C GLY A 247 -9.95 -8.27 4.27
N ARG A 248 -9.84 -9.54 3.84
CA ARG A 248 -10.14 -10.75 4.64
C ARG A 248 -11.52 -10.81 5.30
N LYS A 249 -12.50 -10.05 4.78
CA LYS A 249 -13.80 -9.87 5.43
C LYS A 249 -14.73 -11.08 5.31
N ARG A 250 -14.77 -11.72 4.13
CA ARG A 250 -15.61 -12.88 3.81
C ARG A 250 -15.11 -13.55 2.53
N GLU A 251 -15.48 -14.81 2.33
CA GLU A 251 -15.20 -15.59 1.12
C GLU A 251 -15.74 -14.88 -0.14
N ARG A 252 -15.20 -15.26 -1.30
CA ARG A 252 -15.70 -14.79 -2.59
C ARG A 252 -15.83 -15.94 -3.56
N VAL A 253 -16.81 -15.80 -4.45
CA VAL A 253 -17.07 -16.78 -5.49
C VAL A 253 -16.48 -16.28 -6.80
N LEU A 254 -15.66 -17.11 -7.44
CA LEU A 254 -15.15 -16.92 -8.80
C LEU A 254 -15.87 -17.91 -9.71
N ILE A 255 -16.38 -17.43 -10.83
CA ILE A 255 -17.13 -18.26 -11.78
C ILE A 255 -16.36 -18.31 -13.10
N CYS A 256 -16.16 -19.50 -13.64
CA CYS A 256 -15.51 -19.69 -14.93
C CYS A 256 -16.54 -19.63 -16.06
N ASN A 257 -16.32 -18.72 -17.02
CA ASN A 257 -16.95 -18.80 -18.33
C ASN A 257 -16.31 -19.93 -19.17
N SER A 258 -16.78 -20.15 -20.39
CA SER A 258 -16.30 -21.20 -21.31
C SER A 258 -14.79 -21.13 -21.54
N VAL A 259 -14.23 -19.95 -21.81
CA VAL A 259 -12.78 -19.78 -22.03
C VAL A 259 -11.98 -20.05 -20.75
N ALA A 260 -12.44 -19.53 -19.60
CA ALA A 260 -11.80 -19.81 -18.32
C ALA A 260 -11.86 -21.32 -17.97
N GLN A 261 -12.94 -21.99 -18.35
CA GLN A 261 -13.12 -23.44 -18.18
C GLN A 261 -12.08 -24.23 -18.99
N GLU A 262 -11.85 -23.85 -20.25
CA GLU A 262 -10.81 -24.45 -21.09
C GLU A 262 -9.41 -24.24 -20.49
N VAL A 263 -9.13 -23.01 -20.02
CA VAL A 263 -7.83 -22.69 -19.41
C VAL A 263 -7.55 -23.56 -18.20
N ILE A 264 -8.50 -23.70 -17.26
CA ILE A 264 -8.28 -24.54 -16.08
C ILE A 264 -8.22 -26.02 -16.43
N ASN A 265 -9.04 -26.49 -17.39
CA ASN A 265 -8.98 -27.89 -17.82
C ASN A 265 -7.59 -28.23 -18.38
N ALA A 266 -6.97 -27.32 -19.14
CA ALA A 266 -5.60 -27.48 -19.64
C ALA A 266 -4.51 -27.46 -18.54
N GLN A 267 -4.83 -26.99 -17.33
CA GLN A 267 -3.90 -27.04 -16.19
C GLN A 267 -4.00 -28.34 -15.37
N ARG A 268 -5.07 -29.14 -15.54
CA ARG A 268 -5.26 -30.35 -14.74
C ARG A 268 -4.10 -31.32 -14.92
N GLY A 269 -3.73 -32.01 -13.84
CA GLY A 269 -2.62 -32.97 -13.83
C GLY A 269 -1.22 -32.36 -13.74
N ARG A 270 -1.05 -31.03 -13.92
CA ARG A 270 0.27 -30.38 -13.82
C ARG A 270 0.78 -30.27 -12.39
N HIS A 271 -0.13 -30.02 -11.44
CA HIS A 271 0.22 -29.88 -10.02
C HIS A 271 -0.98 -30.26 -9.15
N ALA A 272 -0.73 -30.96 -8.04
CA ALA A 272 -1.78 -31.53 -7.18
C ALA A 272 -2.63 -30.46 -6.48
N GLU A 273 -2.01 -29.36 -6.03
CA GLU A 273 -2.70 -28.34 -5.22
C GLU A 273 -3.07 -27.04 -5.98
N ARG A 274 -2.16 -26.49 -6.79
CA ARG A 274 -2.30 -25.19 -7.46
C ARG A 274 -2.80 -25.34 -8.88
N VAL A 275 -3.71 -24.44 -9.30
CA VAL A 275 -4.21 -24.38 -10.67
C VAL A 275 -3.13 -23.86 -11.63
N PHE A 276 -2.52 -22.71 -11.31
CA PHE A 276 -1.54 -22.09 -12.19
C PHE A 276 -0.10 -22.37 -11.76
N THR A 277 0.65 -22.99 -12.66
CA THR A 277 2.05 -23.37 -12.45
C THR A 277 2.90 -23.06 -13.67
N TYR A 278 4.22 -23.05 -13.49
CA TYR A 278 5.18 -23.00 -14.57
C TYR A 278 6.05 -24.25 -14.55
N TYR A 279 6.44 -24.72 -15.73
CA TYR A 279 7.41 -25.80 -15.85
C TYR A 279 8.79 -25.24 -15.50
N LYS A 280 9.42 -25.76 -14.45
CA LYS A 280 10.79 -25.39 -14.10
C LYS A 280 11.74 -26.33 -14.85
N PRO A 281 12.40 -25.86 -15.93
CA PRO A 281 13.42 -26.66 -16.58
C PRO A 281 14.59 -26.85 -15.62
N VAL A 282 15.25 -28.00 -15.75
CA VAL A 282 16.37 -28.36 -14.89
C VAL A 282 17.50 -28.85 -15.77
N LYS A 283 18.74 -28.45 -15.44
CA LYS A 283 19.92 -28.88 -16.21
C LYS A 283 20.07 -30.39 -16.10
N ALA A 284 20.29 -31.06 -17.23
CA ALA A 284 20.48 -32.52 -17.28
C ALA A 284 21.59 -32.99 -16.31
N SER A 285 22.65 -32.19 -16.14
CA SER A 285 23.77 -32.49 -15.23
C SER A 285 23.45 -32.39 -13.74
N SER A 286 22.28 -31.89 -13.34
CA SER A 286 22.00 -31.60 -11.92
C SER A 286 21.32 -32.75 -11.16
N GLY A 287 21.00 -33.86 -11.83
CA GLY A 287 20.33 -35.02 -11.23
C GLY A 287 18.91 -34.75 -10.71
N LYS A 288 18.34 -33.57 -10.99
CA LYS A 288 17.03 -33.14 -10.50
C LYS A 288 15.96 -33.32 -11.58
N THR A 289 14.83 -33.90 -11.21
CA THR A 289 13.68 -34.08 -12.10
C THR A 289 12.98 -32.74 -12.34
N PRO A 290 12.68 -32.38 -13.61
CA PRO A 290 11.82 -31.25 -13.92
C PRO A 290 10.44 -31.42 -13.28
N LYS A 291 9.91 -30.30 -12.79
CA LYS A 291 8.58 -30.30 -12.17
C LYS A 291 7.87 -28.97 -12.40
N TYR A 292 6.55 -29.03 -12.33
CA TYR A 292 5.73 -27.83 -12.27
C TYR A 292 5.81 -27.22 -10.88
N LEU A 293 6.00 -25.90 -10.82
CA LEU A 293 6.01 -25.12 -9.59
C LEU A 293 4.94 -24.03 -9.62
N PRO A 294 4.37 -23.66 -8.47
CA PRO A 294 3.44 -22.55 -8.38
C PRO A 294 4.05 -21.23 -8.88
N VAL A 295 3.26 -20.42 -9.57
CA VAL A 295 3.66 -19.06 -9.96
C VAL A 295 3.44 -18.12 -8.77
N GLY A 296 4.52 -17.53 -8.24
CA GLY A 296 4.45 -16.63 -7.08
C GLY A 296 3.85 -15.25 -7.39
N ASP A 297 4.24 -14.65 -8.50
CA ASP A 297 3.69 -13.38 -9.01
C ASP A 297 3.62 -13.41 -10.54
N MET A 298 2.52 -12.88 -11.07
CA MET A 298 2.36 -12.62 -12.50
C MET A 298 3.26 -11.48 -12.96
N ASN A 299 3.51 -10.46 -12.13
CA ASN A 299 4.37 -9.31 -12.48
C ASN A 299 5.87 -9.63 -12.36
N ASN A 300 6.30 -10.78 -12.86
CA ASN A 300 7.68 -11.22 -12.84
C ASN A 300 8.46 -10.69 -14.06
N THR A 301 9.75 -11.02 -14.13
CA THR A 301 10.64 -10.58 -15.22
C THR A 301 10.16 -11.03 -16.60
N ALA A 302 9.51 -12.19 -16.72
CA ALA A 302 8.98 -12.66 -18.00
C ALA A 302 7.76 -11.83 -18.46
N TRP A 303 6.85 -11.46 -17.54
CA TRP A 303 5.77 -10.51 -17.85
C TRP A 303 6.33 -9.15 -18.29
N GLN A 304 7.32 -8.63 -17.57
CA GLN A 304 7.91 -7.34 -17.86
C GLN A 304 8.57 -7.30 -19.24
N ARG A 305 9.29 -8.36 -19.62
CA ARG A 305 9.87 -8.51 -20.97
C ARG A 305 8.82 -8.67 -22.06
N ALA A 306 7.75 -9.44 -21.79
CA ALA A 306 6.71 -9.66 -22.78
C ALA A 306 5.92 -8.38 -23.11
N ARG A 307 5.58 -7.58 -22.09
CA ARG A 307 4.89 -6.30 -22.33
C ARG A 307 5.79 -5.27 -23.04
N GLU A 308 7.09 -5.28 -22.76
CA GLU A 308 8.06 -4.41 -23.45
C GLU A 308 8.19 -4.79 -24.92
N ALA A 309 8.34 -6.08 -25.22
CA ALA A 309 8.35 -6.60 -26.60
C ALA A 309 7.05 -6.28 -27.36
N ALA A 310 5.91 -6.26 -26.67
CA ALA A 310 4.62 -5.90 -27.23
C ALA A 310 4.40 -4.37 -27.40
N GLY A 311 5.35 -3.52 -26.99
CA GLY A 311 5.18 -2.05 -27.00
C GLY A 311 4.18 -1.53 -25.95
N LEU A 312 3.99 -2.28 -24.87
CA LEU A 312 3.03 -2.02 -23.79
C LEU A 312 3.74 -1.79 -22.44
N ASP A 313 4.84 -1.02 -22.41
CA ASP A 313 5.72 -0.82 -21.25
C ASP A 313 5.00 -0.39 -19.97
N ASP A 314 3.97 0.43 -20.09
CA ASP A 314 3.17 0.86 -18.95
C ASP A 314 2.12 -0.19 -18.54
N LEU A 315 1.90 -1.31 -19.23
CA LEU A 315 0.85 -2.28 -18.85
C LEU A 315 1.12 -2.92 -17.48
N HIS A 316 0.18 -2.80 -16.55
CA HIS A 316 0.21 -3.53 -15.28
C HIS A 316 -0.73 -4.74 -15.33
N VAL A 317 -0.41 -5.82 -14.60
CA VAL A 317 -1.30 -6.99 -14.50
C VAL A 317 -2.72 -6.61 -14.03
N HIS A 318 -2.84 -5.58 -13.18
CA HIS A 318 -4.15 -5.11 -12.70
C HIS A 318 -5.00 -4.48 -13.80
N ASP A 319 -4.39 -4.00 -14.89
CA ASP A 319 -5.12 -3.47 -16.03
C ASP A 319 -5.92 -4.54 -16.79
N LEU A 320 -5.52 -5.81 -16.71
CA LEU A 320 -6.34 -6.92 -17.26
C LEU A 320 -7.71 -6.97 -16.57
N ARG A 321 -7.75 -6.72 -15.26
CA ARG A 321 -8.99 -6.63 -14.52
C ARG A 321 -9.77 -5.35 -14.85
N HIS A 322 -9.10 -4.22 -15.06
CA HIS A 322 -9.76 -3.01 -15.58
C HIS A 322 -10.36 -3.25 -16.97
N THR A 323 -9.70 -4.07 -17.80
CA THR A 323 -10.19 -4.51 -19.11
C THR A 323 -11.50 -5.30 -18.97
N VAL A 324 -11.60 -6.22 -18.00
CA VAL A 324 -12.85 -6.93 -17.72
C VAL A 324 -13.97 -5.96 -17.36
N GLY A 325 -13.74 -5.03 -16.43
CA GLY A 325 -14.75 -4.03 -16.06
C GLY A 325 -15.21 -3.17 -17.24
N MET A 326 -14.27 -2.75 -18.09
CA MET A 326 -14.58 -2.01 -19.32
C MET A 326 -15.41 -2.85 -20.30
N ARG A 327 -15.01 -4.11 -20.55
CA ARG A 327 -15.73 -5.00 -21.48
C ARG A 327 -17.15 -5.30 -20.99
N LEU A 328 -17.33 -5.56 -19.70
CA LEU A 328 -18.67 -5.80 -19.13
C LEU A 328 -19.56 -4.56 -19.28
N ARG A 329 -19.01 -3.37 -18.99
CA ARG A 329 -19.74 -2.11 -19.20
C ARG A 329 -20.13 -1.92 -20.66
N HIS A 330 -19.22 -2.21 -21.58
CA HIS A 330 -19.46 -2.11 -23.02
C HIS A 330 -20.53 -3.11 -23.49
N ALA A 331 -20.53 -4.33 -22.93
CA ALA A 331 -21.53 -5.35 -23.18
C ALA A 331 -22.90 -5.09 -22.52
N GLY A 332 -23.09 -3.93 -21.87
CA GLY A 332 -24.36 -3.56 -21.24
C GLY A 332 -24.68 -4.32 -19.96
N VAL A 333 -23.70 -4.97 -19.34
CA VAL A 333 -23.89 -5.70 -18.07
C VAL A 333 -24.23 -4.73 -16.95
N LEU A 334 -25.22 -5.07 -16.11
CA LEU A 334 -25.64 -4.22 -14.99
C LEU A 334 -24.50 -4.00 -13.99
N GLU A 335 -24.43 -2.78 -13.42
CA GLU A 335 -23.36 -2.39 -12.49
C GLU A 335 -23.28 -3.32 -11.27
N ARG A 336 -24.43 -3.80 -10.77
CA ARG A 336 -24.48 -4.78 -9.67
C ARG A 336 -23.73 -6.06 -10.04
N THR A 337 -23.98 -6.61 -11.22
CA THR A 337 -23.33 -7.83 -11.72
C THR A 337 -21.84 -7.59 -11.96
N GLN A 338 -21.46 -6.40 -12.46
CA GLN A 338 -20.05 -6.00 -12.59
C GLN A 338 -19.35 -5.97 -11.22
N ASP A 339 -19.98 -5.40 -10.20
CA ASP A 339 -19.44 -5.35 -8.84
C ASP A 339 -19.33 -6.73 -8.20
N GLU A 340 -20.27 -7.63 -8.50
CA GLU A 340 -20.20 -9.04 -8.08
C GLU A 340 -19.03 -9.76 -8.78
N ILE A 341 -18.85 -9.62 -10.09
CA ILE A 341 -17.69 -10.20 -10.81
C ILE A 341 -16.37 -9.66 -10.28
N LEU A 342 -16.31 -8.34 -10.05
CA LEU A 342 -15.10 -7.67 -9.60
C LEU A 342 -14.93 -7.74 -8.07
N TRP A 343 -15.87 -8.29 -7.31
CA TRP A 343 -15.83 -8.27 -5.84
C TRP A 343 -15.65 -6.87 -5.24
N HIS A 344 -16.31 -5.87 -5.82
CA HIS A 344 -16.41 -4.55 -5.20
C HIS A 344 -17.37 -4.64 -4.02
N SER A 345 -16.95 -4.11 -2.87
CA SER A 345 -17.77 -4.17 -1.66
C SER A 345 -18.74 -2.99 -1.66
N ARG A 346 -20.04 -3.28 -1.61
CA ARG A 346 -21.08 -2.31 -1.21
C ARG A 346 -21.35 -2.47 0.29
N LYS A 347 -21.70 -1.39 0.98
CA LYS A 347 -21.86 -1.37 2.45
C LYS A 347 -22.98 -2.31 2.96
N ASP A 348 -23.95 -2.66 2.10
CA ASP A 348 -25.24 -3.22 2.55
C ASP A 348 -25.58 -4.63 2.03
N MET A 349 -24.62 -5.50 1.72
CA MET A 349 -24.98 -6.84 1.24
C MET A 349 -24.20 -7.98 1.88
N THR A 350 -24.90 -8.74 2.72
CA THR A 350 -24.65 -10.16 2.96
C THR A 350 -25.26 -10.93 1.78
N ALA A 351 -24.46 -11.20 0.74
CA ALA A 351 -24.94 -11.95 -0.42
C ALA A 351 -24.85 -13.46 -0.14
N HIS A 352 -25.99 -14.14 -0.12
CA HIS A 352 -26.04 -15.59 -0.31
C HIS A 352 -26.12 -15.86 -1.82
N TYR A 353 -25.15 -16.59 -2.37
CA TYR A 353 -25.17 -16.95 -3.79
C TYR A 353 -26.19 -18.06 -4.04
N ALA A 354 -27.19 -17.76 -4.86
CA ALA A 354 -28.08 -18.77 -5.44
C ALA A 354 -27.59 -19.18 -6.85
N VAL A 355 -27.99 -20.35 -7.33
CA VAL A 355 -27.65 -20.83 -8.69
C VAL A 355 -28.06 -19.82 -9.77
N ALA A 356 -29.17 -19.10 -9.58
CA ALA A 356 -29.61 -18.03 -10.49
C ALA A 356 -28.58 -16.89 -10.60
N GLN A 357 -27.97 -16.48 -9.49
CA GLN A 357 -26.92 -15.46 -9.50
C GLN A 357 -25.62 -15.97 -10.13
N ILE A 358 -25.28 -17.25 -9.92
CA ILE A 358 -24.13 -17.86 -10.58
C ILE A 358 -24.36 -17.89 -12.10
N ARG A 359 -25.57 -18.21 -12.55
CA ARG A 359 -25.96 -18.17 -13.96
C ARG A 359 -25.85 -16.76 -14.54
N GLU A 360 -26.38 -15.75 -13.84
CA GLU A 360 -26.30 -14.35 -14.27
C GLU A 360 -24.84 -13.91 -14.48
N VAL A 361 -23.96 -14.22 -13.52
CA VAL A 361 -22.53 -13.90 -13.63
C VAL A 361 -21.85 -14.67 -14.76
N PHE A 362 -22.17 -15.96 -14.91
CA PHE A 362 -21.66 -16.77 -16.02
C PHE A 362 -22.05 -16.17 -17.38
N GLU A 363 -23.33 -15.84 -17.57
CA GLU A 363 -23.84 -15.26 -18.81
C GLU A 363 -23.22 -13.88 -19.08
N ALA A 364 -23.02 -13.05 -18.06
CA ALA A 364 -22.31 -11.78 -18.20
C ALA A 364 -20.84 -11.94 -18.62
N LEU A 365 -20.13 -12.95 -18.10
CA LEU A 365 -18.75 -13.24 -18.49
C LEU A 365 -18.66 -13.88 -19.89
N GLU A 366 -19.69 -14.60 -20.34
CA GLU A 366 -19.77 -15.11 -21.71
C GLU A 366 -19.84 -13.99 -22.75
N LEU A 367 -20.48 -12.85 -22.43
CA LEU A 367 -20.58 -11.71 -23.35
C LEU A 367 -19.24 -11.05 -23.69
N ILE A 368 -18.19 -11.30 -22.90
CA ILE A 368 -16.88 -10.63 -23.04
C ILE A 368 -15.74 -11.57 -23.46
N LYS A 369 -16.06 -12.82 -23.82
CA LYS A 369 -15.06 -13.84 -24.13
C LYS A 369 -14.35 -13.62 -25.47
N GLU A 370 -14.99 -12.90 -26.39
CA GLU A 370 -14.50 -12.64 -27.74
C GLU A 370 -14.80 -11.20 -28.19
N GLU A 371 -14.14 -10.78 -29.26
CA GLU A 371 -14.34 -9.47 -29.87
C GLU A 371 -15.71 -9.42 -30.56
N GLY A 372 -16.59 -8.52 -30.12
CA GLY A 372 -17.91 -8.36 -30.71
C GLY A 372 -17.87 -7.77 -32.13
N LEU A 373 -18.94 -7.98 -32.89
CA LEU A 373 -19.08 -7.54 -34.30
C LEU A 373 -18.97 -6.01 -34.51
N GLY A 374 -19.10 -5.20 -33.44
CA GLY A 374 -18.97 -3.75 -33.48
C GLY A 374 -17.53 -3.22 -33.56
N GLY A 375 -16.52 -4.10 -33.58
CA GLY A 375 -15.09 -3.74 -33.62
C GLY A 375 -14.57 -3.14 -32.30
N GLU A 376 -13.30 -2.70 -32.30
CA GLU A 376 -12.70 -1.97 -31.17
C GLU A 376 -13.41 -0.63 -30.96
N THR A 377 -14.43 -0.62 -30.10
CA THR A 377 -15.04 0.63 -29.65
C THR A 377 -14.02 1.31 -28.73
N LEU A 378 -13.28 2.27 -29.29
CA LEU A 378 -12.31 3.08 -28.58
C LEU A 378 -12.98 3.70 -27.35
N ASN A 379 -12.66 3.18 -26.17
CA ASN A 379 -13.05 3.78 -24.91
C ASN A 379 -12.58 5.25 -24.92
N LEU A 380 -13.40 6.18 -24.40
CA LEU A 380 -13.01 7.57 -24.18
C LEU A 380 -11.63 7.68 -23.52
N LEU A 381 -11.29 6.76 -22.61
CA LEU A 381 -9.95 6.69 -22.00
C LEU A 381 -8.83 6.36 -23.00
N ALA A 382 -9.08 5.50 -23.98
CA ALA A 382 -8.13 5.20 -25.06
C ALA A 382 -7.97 6.39 -26.02
N ILE A 383 -9.05 7.16 -26.26
CA ILE A 383 -9.01 8.41 -27.06
C ILE A 383 -8.20 9.48 -26.32
N VAL A 384 -8.51 9.74 -25.04
CA VAL A 384 -7.77 10.68 -24.19
C VAL A 384 -6.30 10.31 -24.13
N ARG A 385 -5.98 9.01 -24.05
CA ARG A 385 -4.60 8.53 -24.06
C ARG A 385 -3.90 8.74 -25.40
N ARG A 386 -4.57 8.48 -26.54
CA ARG A 386 -4.00 8.80 -27.86
C ARG A 386 -3.66 10.30 -27.96
N ALA A 387 -4.53 11.17 -27.45
CA ALA A 387 -4.28 12.60 -27.40
C ALA A 387 -3.12 12.98 -26.45
N GLN A 388 -3.02 12.36 -25.27
CA GLN A 388 -1.96 12.60 -24.30
C GLN A 388 -0.59 12.08 -24.78
N ILE A 389 -0.52 10.88 -25.35
CA ILE A 389 0.71 10.32 -25.93
C ILE A 389 1.22 11.19 -27.08
N ALA A 390 0.31 11.71 -27.93
CA ALA A 390 0.66 12.64 -28.99
C ALA A 390 1.15 14.01 -28.47
N ALA A 391 0.72 14.42 -27.28
CA ALA A 391 1.09 15.68 -26.65
C ALA A 391 2.40 15.63 -25.83
N VAL A 392 2.96 14.45 -25.56
CA VAL A 392 4.27 14.33 -24.90
C VAL A 392 5.38 14.51 -25.95
N PRO A 393 6.18 15.60 -25.91
CA PRO A 393 7.30 15.76 -26.82
C PRO A 393 8.30 14.62 -26.66
N LYS A 394 8.72 14.02 -27.77
CA LYS A 394 9.68 12.90 -27.88
C LYS A 394 11.13 13.25 -27.46
N ASN A 395 11.32 14.20 -26.55
CA ASN A 395 12.65 14.54 -26.03
C ASN A 395 12.87 13.85 -24.69
N HIS A 396 13.12 12.54 -24.73
CA HIS A 396 13.83 11.88 -23.64
C HIS A 396 15.33 12.15 -23.82
N PRO A 397 16.04 12.74 -22.84
CA PRO A 397 17.49 12.73 -22.84
C PRO A 397 17.96 11.28 -22.71
N GLN A 398 18.78 10.83 -23.66
CA GLN A 398 19.44 9.53 -23.55
C GLN A 398 20.38 9.56 -22.35
N ILE A 399 20.06 8.77 -21.33
CA ILE A 399 20.99 8.52 -20.22
C ILE A 399 22.08 7.61 -20.80
N THR A 400 23.19 8.21 -21.20
CA THR A 400 24.42 7.50 -21.53
C THR A 400 24.96 6.87 -20.24
N HIS A 401 24.91 5.54 -20.15
CA HIS A 401 25.58 4.79 -19.10
C HIS A 401 27.10 4.89 -19.30
N THR A 402 27.75 5.87 -18.66
CA THR A 402 29.21 5.88 -18.55
C THR A 402 29.63 4.75 -17.62
N GLN A 403 30.34 3.78 -18.20
CA GLN A 403 30.99 2.66 -17.52
C GLN A 403 31.88 3.17 -16.38
N ARG A 404 31.61 2.78 -15.13
CA ARG A 404 32.63 2.76 -14.09
C ARG A 404 33.49 1.52 -14.29
N LYS A 405 34.65 1.71 -14.93
CA LYS A 405 35.80 0.80 -14.81
C LYS A 405 36.42 0.98 -13.42
N THR A 406 36.80 -0.15 -12.87
CA THR A 406 37.65 -0.41 -11.70
C THR A 406 38.84 0.54 -11.54
N ALA A 407 39.10 0.93 -10.30
CA ALA A 407 40.40 0.82 -9.63
C ALA A 407 40.14 0.52 -8.15
#